data_AF-A0A378CC15-F1
#
_entry.id   AF-A0A378CC15-F1
#
_cell.length_a   1.000
_cell.length_b   1.000
_cell.length_c   1.000
_cell.angle_alpha   90.00
_cell.angle_beta   90.00
_cell.angle_gamma   90.00
#
_symmetry.space_group_name_H-M   'P 1'
#
loop_
_entity.id
_entity.type
_entity.pdbx_description
1 polymer ?
#
loop_
_entity_poly.entity_id
_entity_poly.type
_entity_poly.pdbx_seq_one_letter_code
_entity_poly.pdbx_strand_id
1 'polypeptide(L)'
;MLALVMVGSAMLIAMMLGKVFGWDIGLTAGMLAGAMTSTPVLVGAGDTLRHFGLPSDQLAQSLDHLSLGYALTYLVGLVSLIVGARYMPKLQHQDLQTSAQQIARERGLDTDSKRKVYLPVIRAYRVGPELVAWADGKNLRELGIYRQTGCYIERIRRNGILANPDGDAVLQMGDDIALVGYPDAHARLDPSFRNGKEVFRPRSARHAHRH
;
A
#
# COMPACT_ATOMS: atom_id res chain seq x y z
N MET A 1 -22.92 -21.05 -3.37
CA MET A 1 -23.67 -21.25 -4.63
C MET A 1 -22.82 -21.01 -5.88
N LEU A 2 -22.12 -19.87 -6.02
CA LEU A 2 -21.26 -19.61 -7.20
C LEU A 2 -20.16 -20.67 -7.43
N ALA A 3 -19.48 -21.12 -6.38
CA ALA A 3 -18.47 -22.17 -6.49
C ALA A 3 -19.05 -23.49 -7.03
N LEU A 4 -20.28 -23.85 -6.62
CA LEU A 4 -20.95 -25.05 -7.09
C LEU A 4 -21.30 -24.96 -8.58
N VAL A 5 -21.79 -23.79 -9.03
CA VAL A 5 -22.09 -23.54 -10.44
C VAL A 5 -20.82 -23.56 -11.28
N MET A 6 -19.74 -22.95 -10.79
CA MET A 6 -18.44 -22.94 -11.49
C MET A 6 -17.86 -24.34 -11.62
N VAL A 7 -17.77 -25.09 -10.51
CA VAL A 7 -17.24 -26.46 -10.53
C VAL A 7 -18.12 -27.37 -11.37
N GLY A 8 -19.45 -27.27 -11.23
CA GLY A 8 -20.40 -28.06 -12.01
C GLY A 8 -20.31 -27.79 -13.51
N SER A 9 -20.24 -26.52 -13.91
CA SER A 9 -20.08 -26.15 -15.33
C SER A 9 -18.72 -26.56 -15.89
N ALA A 10 -17.63 -26.34 -15.15
CA ALA A 10 -16.29 -26.78 -15.57
C ALA A 10 -16.21 -28.30 -15.74
N MET A 11 -16.79 -29.07 -14.81
CA MET A 11 -16.87 -30.52 -14.89
C MET A 11 -17.67 -30.98 -16.11
N LEU A 12 -18.86 -30.40 -16.33
CA LEU A 12 -19.70 -30.72 -17.48
C LEU A 12 -18.99 -30.43 -18.81
N ILE A 13 -18.34 -29.27 -18.92
CA ILE A 13 -17.60 -28.88 -20.11
C ILE A 13 -16.44 -29.85 -20.35
N ALA A 14 -15.64 -30.16 -19.33
CA ALA A 14 -14.53 -31.10 -19.46
C ALA A 14 -15.00 -32.50 -19.89
N MET A 15 -16.07 -33.03 -19.29
CA MET A 15 -16.63 -34.33 -19.68
C MET A 15 -17.21 -34.31 -21.10
N MET A 16 -17.87 -33.21 -21.48
CA MET A 16 -18.45 -33.06 -22.82
C MET A 16 -17.36 -33.01 -23.89
N LEU A 17 -16.30 -32.20 -23.69
CA LEU A 17 -15.16 -32.17 -24.59
C LEU A 17 -14.42 -33.52 -24.62
N GLY A 18 -14.17 -34.13 -23.46
CA GLY A 18 -13.52 -35.44 -23.37
C GLY A 18 -14.26 -36.51 -24.19
N LYS A 19 -15.59 -36.50 -24.14
CA LYS A 19 -16.42 -37.43 -24.92
C LYS A 19 -16.46 -37.12 -26.41
N VAL A 20 -16.48 -35.83 -26.78
CA VAL A 20 -16.51 -35.39 -28.19
C VAL A 20 -15.18 -35.69 -28.89
N PHE A 21 -14.06 -35.47 -28.21
CA PHE A 21 -12.73 -35.66 -28.78
C PHE A 21 -12.15 -37.07 -28.52
N GLY A 22 -12.84 -37.92 -27.77
CA GLY A 22 -12.41 -39.28 -27.47
C GLY A 22 -11.16 -39.35 -26.58
N TRP A 23 -10.98 -38.38 -25.68
CA TRP A 23 -9.83 -38.31 -24.79
C TRP A 23 -9.92 -39.34 -23.65
N ASP A 24 -8.77 -39.80 -23.19
CA ASP A 24 -8.71 -40.65 -22.00
C ASP A 24 -9.07 -39.87 -20.73
N ILE A 25 -9.39 -40.63 -19.68
CA ILE A 25 -9.82 -40.08 -18.40
C ILE A 25 -8.69 -39.28 -17.72
N GLY A 26 -7.43 -39.65 -17.95
CA GLY A 26 -6.25 -38.96 -17.42
C GLY A 26 -6.10 -37.58 -18.04
N LEU A 27 -6.07 -37.50 -19.37
CA LEU A 27 -5.98 -36.23 -20.09
C LEU A 27 -7.14 -35.29 -19.72
N THR A 28 -8.37 -35.81 -19.71
CA THR A 28 -9.57 -35.01 -19.37
C THR A 28 -9.49 -34.45 -17.95
N ALA A 29 -9.09 -35.27 -16.97
CA ALA A 29 -8.92 -34.83 -15.60
C ALA A 29 -7.76 -33.82 -15.46
N GLY A 30 -6.67 -34.01 -16.21
CA GLY A 30 -5.51 -33.12 -16.22
C GLY A 30 -5.86 -31.74 -16.78
N MET A 31 -6.61 -31.71 -17.88
CA MET A 31 -7.11 -30.47 -18.47
C MET A 31 -8.07 -29.74 -17.54
N LEU A 32 -8.96 -30.45 -16.85
CA LEU A 32 -9.83 -29.85 -15.83
C LEU A 32 -9.01 -29.24 -14.70
N ALA A 33 -8.00 -29.98 -14.19
CA ALA A 33 -7.13 -29.51 -13.13
C ALA A 33 -6.35 -28.25 -13.53
N GLY A 34 -5.79 -28.22 -14.74
CA GLY A 34 -5.02 -27.08 -15.24
C GLY A 34 -5.90 -25.87 -15.59
N ALA A 35 -7.08 -26.09 -16.19
CA ALA A 35 -8.05 -25.01 -16.45
C ALA A 35 -8.55 -24.37 -15.14
N MET A 36 -8.77 -25.17 -14.10
CA MET A 36 -9.15 -24.69 -12.77
C MET A 36 -7.95 -24.17 -11.96
N THR A 37 -6.72 -24.28 -12.48
CA THR A 37 -5.46 -23.96 -11.78
C THR A 37 -5.41 -24.59 -10.37
N SER A 38 -5.93 -25.81 -10.25
CA SER A 38 -6.20 -26.44 -8.96
C SER A 38 -5.35 -27.70 -8.77
N THR A 39 -4.27 -27.54 -8.00
CA THR A 39 -3.39 -28.65 -7.61
C THR A 39 -4.12 -29.79 -6.88
N PRO A 40 -5.08 -29.53 -5.96
CA PRO A 40 -5.84 -30.60 -5.32
C PRO A 40 -6.60 -31.50 -6.29
N VAL A 41 -7.10 -30.95 -7.40
CA VAL A 41 -7.79 -31.74 -8.44
C VAL A 41 -6.82 -32.68 -9.14
N LEU A 42 -5.62 -32.19 -9.47
CA LEU A 42 -4.58 -33.01 -10.09
C LEU A 42 -4.18 -34.20 -9.19
N VAL A 43 -3.93 -33.92 -7.91
CA VAL A 43 -3.55 -34.95 -6.93
C VAL A 43 -4.69 -35.94 -6.70
N GLY A 44 -5.92 -35.45 -6.53
CA GLY A 44 -7.09 -36.31 -6.33
C GLY A 44 -7.41 -37.18 -7.54
N ALA A 45 -7.29 -36.65 -8.75
CA ALA A 45 -7.47 -37.42 -9.98
C ALA A 45 -6.38 -38.51 -10.11
N GLY A 46 -5.13 -38.16 -9.84
CA GLY A 46 -4.02 -39.13 -9.86
C GLY A 46 -4.16 -40.22 -8.79
N ASP A 47 -4.66 -39.87 -7.61
CA ASP A 47 -4.95 -40.86 -6.56
C ASP A 47 -6.12 -41.78 -6.93
N THR A 48 -7.18 -41.23 -7.51
CA THR A 48 -8.33 -42.01 -8.00
C THR A 48 -7.92 -43.00 -9.08
N LEU A 49 -7.06 -42.58 -10.03
CA LEU A 49 -6.51 -43.45 -11.07
C LEU A 49 -5.74 -44.65 -10.51
N ARG A 50 -4.94 -44.43 -9.45
CA ARG A 50 -4.17 -45.50 -8.78
C ARG A 50 -5.08 -46.50 -8.05
N HIS A 51 -6.18 -46.02 -7.47
CA HIS A 51 -7.15 -46.86 -6.76
C HIS A 51 -8.17 -47.55 -7.69
N PHE A 52 -8.26 -47.12 -8.96
CA PHE A 52 -9.21 -47.68 -9.94
C PHE A 52 -8.90 -49.13 -10.36
N GLY A 53 -7.71 -49.65 -10.02
CA GLY A 53 -7.32 -51.03 -10.29
C GLY A 53 -6.91 -51.30 -11.74
N LEU A 54 -6.41 -50.28 -12.46
CA LEU A 54 -5.92 -50.43 -13.83
C LEU A 54 -4.64 -51.28 -13.89
N PRO A 55 -4.41 -52.03 -14.99
CA PRO A 55 -3.12 -52.67 -15.26
C PRO A 55 -1.96 -51.66 -15.21
N SER A 56 -0.78 -52.08 -14.77
CA SER A 56 0.39 -51.20 -14.57
C SER A 56 0.72 -50.34 -15.79
N ASP A 57 0.59 -50.91 -16.99
CA ASP A 57 0.95 -50.24 -18.24
C ASP A 57 -0.05 -49.14 -18.61
N GLN A 58 -1.35 -49.40 -18.41
CA GLN A 58 -2.41 -48.41 -18.65
C GLN A 58 -2.44 -47.33 -17.57
N LEU A 59 -2.10 -47.69 -16.32
CA LEU A 59 -1.98 -46.74 -15.23
C LEU A 59 -0.85 -45.72 -15.51
N ALA A 60 0.31 -46.19 -15.95
CA ALA A 60 1.44 -45.33 -16.30
C ALA A 60 1.08 -44.35 -17.42
N GLN A 61 0.42 -44.84 -18.48
CA GLN A 61 -0.06 -43.99 -19.59
C GLN A 61 -1.09 -42.96 -19.11
N SER A 62 -2.05 -43.35 -18.28
CA SER A 62 -3.09 -42.44 -17.76
C SER A 62 -2.51 -41.35 -16.87
N LEU A 63 -1.50 -41.67 -16.04
CA LEU A 63 -0.80 -40.70 -15.21
C LEU A 63 0.07 -39.74 -16.02
N ASP A 64 0.68 -40.22 -17.10
CA ASP A 64 1.43 -39.37 -18.04
C ASP A 64 0.50 -38.39 -18.75
N HIS A 65 -0.63 -38.89 -19.28
CA HIS A 65 -1.66 -38.06 -19.92
C HIS A 65 -2.28 -37.04 -18.95
N LEU A 66 -2.45 -37.41 -17.68
CA LEU A 66 -2.88 -36.50 -16.62
C LEU A 66 -1.90 -35.33 -16.44
N SER A 67 -0.60 -35.61 -16.37
CA SER A 67 0.43 -34.59 -16.24
C SER A 67 0.51 -33.70 -17.49
N LEU A 68 0.45 -34.32 -18.67
CA LEU A 68 0.45 -33.65 -19.97
C LEU A 68 -0.72 -32.67 -20.10
N GLY A 69 -1.94 -33.12 -19.76
CA GLY A 69 -3.15 -32.31 -19.80
C GLY A 69 -3.06 -31.09 -18.89
N TYR A 70 -2.51 -31.27 -17.68
CA TYR A 70 -2.28 -30.18 -16.74
C TYR A 70 -1.28 -29.15 -17.27
N ALA A 71 -0.12 -29.60 -17.77
CA ALA A 71 0.92 -28.71 -18.27
C ALA A 71 0.44 -27.87 -19.48
N LEU A 72 -0.23 -28.51 -20.43
CA LEU A 72 -0.75 -27.84 -21.63
C LEU A 72 -1.80 -26.80 -21.27
N THR A 73 -2.79 -27.16 -20.46
CA THR A 73 -3.87 -26.23 -20.09
C THR A 73 -3.41 -25.12 -19.16
N TYR A 74 -2.42 -25.38 -18.31
CA TYR A 74 -1.81 -24.33 -17.48
C TYR A 74 -1.08 -23.29 -18.34
N LEU A 75 -0.27 -23.71 -19.32
CA LEU A 75 0.41 -22.80 -20.24
C LEU A 75 -0.57 -21.98 -21.06
N VAL A 76 -1.57 -22.64 -21.65
CA VAL A 76 -2.61 -21.96 -22.44
C VAL A 76 -3.43 -21.02 -21.56
N GLY A 77 -3.76 -21.44 -20.34
CA GLY A 77 -4.49 -20.63 -19.36
C GLY A 77 -3.71 -19.38 -18.95
N LEU A 78 -2.41 -19.51 -18.68
CA LEU A 78 -1.55 -18.38 -18.33
C LEU A 78 -1.42 -17.38 -19.49
N VAL A 79 -1.17 -17.86 -20.71
CA VAL A 79 -1.08 -17.00 -21.90
C VAL A 79 -2.42 -16.31 -22.14
N SER A 80 -3.53 -17.04 -22.06
CA SER A 80 -4.89 -16.50 -22.22
C SER A 80 -5.23 -15.48 -21.15
N LEU A 81 -4.79 -15.69 -19.90
CA LEU A 81 -4.95 -14.75 -18.80
C LEU A 81 -4.16 -13.46 -19.06
N ILE A 82 -2.90 -13.55 -19.52
CA ILE A 82 -2.06 -12.39 -19.82
C ILE A 82 -2.65 -11.59 -20.99
N VAL A 83 -3.03 -12.27 -22.06
CA VAL A 83 -3.69 -11.65 -23.22
C VAL A 83 -5.01 -11.04 -22.79
N GLY A 84 -5.85 -11.78 -22.07
CA GLY A 84 -7.11 -11.31 -21.51
C GLY A 84 -6.94 -10.07 -20.66
N ALA A 85 -6.02 -10.06 -19.70
CA ALA A 85 -5.71 -8.91 -18.86
C ALA A 85 -5.23 -7.69 -19.67
N ARG A 86 -4.51 -7.92 -20.77
CA ARG A 86 -4.05 -6.85 -21.67
C ARG A 86 -5.18 -6.27 -22.54
N TYR A 87 -6.12 -7.10 -22.99
CA TYR A 87 -7.20 -6.68 -23.90
C TYR A 87 -8.50 -6.29 -23.17
N MET A 88 -8.74 -6.79 -21.96
CA MET A 88 -9.87 -6.44 -21.09
C MET A 88 -10.06 -4.93 -20.89
N PRO A 89 -9.03 -4.12 -20.60
CA PRO A 89 -9.20 -2.67 -20.47
C PRO A 89 -9.66 -2.00 -21.77
N LYS A 90 -9.22 -2.54 -22.92
CA LYS A 90 -9.65 -2.09 -24.24
C LYS A 90 -11.11 -2.44 -24.52
N LEU A 91 -11.59 -3.59 -24.01
CA LEU A 91 -12.99 -4.00 -24.11
C LEU A 91 -13.90 -3.17 -23.17
N GLN A 92 -13.42 -2.84 -21.97
CA GLN A 92 -14.16 -2.02 -21.00
C GLN A 92 -14.15 -0.51 -21.30
N HIS A 93 -13.47 -0.06 -22.36
CA HIS A 93 -13.34 1.37 -22.71
C HIS A 93 -12.88 2.24 -21.53
N GLN A 94 -12.22 1.63 -20.54
CA GLN A 94 -11.64 2.33 -19.41
C GLN A 94 -10.17 2.50 -19.70
N ASP A 95 -9.77 3.76 -19.83
CA ASP A 95 -8.39 4.12 -19.99
C ASP A 95 -7.64 3.73 -18.71
N LEU A 96 -6.84 2.67 -18.77
CA LEU A 96 -6.06 2.14 -17.65
C LEU A 96 -5.27 3.24 -16.93
N GLN A 97 -4.79 4.23 -17.69
CA GLN A 97 -4.12 5.40 -17.14
C GLN A 97 -5.07 6.26 -16.31
N THR A 98 -6.28 6.51 -16.80
CA THR A 98 -7.29 7.30 -16.08
C THR A 98 -7.78 6.57 -14.83
N SER A 99 -8.02 5.26 -14.88
CA SER A 99 -8.42 4.47 -13.71
C SER A 99 -7.27 4.30 -12.71
N ALA A 100 -6.02 4.11 -13.15
CA ALA A 100 -4.86 4.10 -12.27
C ALA A 100 -4.63 5.47 -11.61
N GLN A 101 -4.85 6.57 -12.34
CA GLN A 101 -4.81 7.93 -11.79
C GLN A 101 -5.99 8.21 -10.87
N GLN A 102 -7.19 7.70 -11.14
CA GLN A 102 -8.34 7.81 -10.24
C GLN A 102 -8.11 7.02 -8.95
N ILE A 103 -7.61 5.79 -9.04
CA ILE A 103 -7.23 5.00 -7.86
C ILE A 103 -6.07 5.65 -7.10
N ALA A 104 -5.10 6.25 -7.81
CA ALA A 104 -4.04 7.04 -7.19
C ALA A 104 -4.59 8.32 -6.54
N ARG A 105 -5.60 8.99 -7.13
CA ARG A 105 -6.30 10.14 -6.53
C ARG A 105 -7.08 9.74 -5.28
N GLU A 106 -7.79 8.62 -5.33
CA GLU A 106 -8.53 8.06 -4.19
C GLU A 106 -7.60 7.61 -3.06
N ARG A 107 -6.41 7.10 -3.41
CA ARG A 107 -5.37 6.68 -2.45
C ARG A 107 -4.36 7.78 -2.10
N GLY A 108 -4.50 8.99 -2.64
CA GLY A 108 -3.62 10.13 -2.36
C GLY A 108 -2.17 10.02 -2.87
N LEU A 109 -1.92 9.19 -3.89
CA LEU A 109 -0.61 8.89 -4.46
C LEU A 109 -0.27 9.71 -5.72
N ASP A 110 -1.01 10.77 -6.00
CA ASP A 110 -0.76 11.61 -7.17
C ASP A 110 0.54 12.42 -6.98
N THR A 111 1.52 12.18 -7.85
CA THR A 111 2.80 12.91 -7.86
C THR A 111 2.66 14.26 -8.59
N ASP A 112 1.54 14.49 -9.30
CA ASP A 112 1.31 15.68 -10.14
C ASP A 112 0.17 16.59 -9.64
N SER A 113 -0.39 16.29 -8.47
CA SER A 113 -1.14 17.32 -7.76
C SER A 113 -0.16 18.37 -7.24
N LYS A 114 -0.12 19.52 -7.93
CA LYS A 114 0.31 20.82 -7.39
C LYS A 114 -0.44 21.25 -6.12
N ARG A 115 -1.18 20.37 -5.46
CA ARG A 115 -1.32 20.44 -4.02
C ARG A 115 0.06 20.14 -3.46
N LYS A 116 0.86 21.19 -3.27
CA LYS A 116 2.04 21.12 -2.42
C LYS A 116 1.55 20.57 -1.09
N VAL A 117 1.60 19.26 -0.91
CA VAL A 117 1.50 18.61 0.39
C VAL A 117 2.81 18.99 1.04
N TYR A 118 2.83 20.22 1.52
CA TYR A 118 3.91 20.68 2.33
C TYR A 118 3.86 19.81 3.56
N LEU A 119 4.81 18.90 3.72
CA LEU A 119 4.93 18.21 4.99
C LEU A 119 5.16 19.28 6.07
N PRO A 120 4.54 19.16 7.25
CA PRO A 120 4.84 20.07 8.35
C PRO A 120 6.34 20.02 8.62
N VAL A 121 6.98 21.18 8.59
CA VAL A 121 8.41 21.34 8.86
C VAL A 121 8.57 21.69 10.32
N ILE A 122 9.54 21.06 10.97
CA ILE A 122 9.93 21.35 12.35
C ILE A 122 11.13 22.29 12.31
N ARG A 123 11.06 23.48 12.91
CA ARG A 123 12.20 24.39 13.03
C ARG A 123 12.45 24.69 14.49
N ALA A 124 13.71 24.64 14.90
CA ALA A 124 14.10 24.95 16.26
C ALA A 124 14.71 26.36 16.34
N TYR A 125 14.18 27.18 17.25
CA TYR A 125 14.64 28.55 17.47
C TYR A 125 15.09 28.71 18.91
N ARG A 126 16.16 29.48 19.13
CA ARG A 126 16.59 29.87 20.48
C ARG A 126 15.89 31.16 20.90
N VAL A 127 15.29 31.15 22.08
CA VAL A 127 14.62 32.32 22.65
C VAL A 127 15.68 33.34 23.06
N GLY A 128 15.81 34.40 22.26
CA GLY A 128 16.64 35.57 22.52
C GLY A 128 15.90 36.68 23.27
N PRO A 129 16.60 37.77 23.63
CA PRO A 129 16.01 38.90 24.37
C PRO A 129 14.85 39.56 23.62
N GLU A 130 14.90 39.61 22.28
CA GLU A 130 13.82 40.15 21.44
C GLU A 130 12.54 39.32 21.53
N LEU A 131 12.67 37.98 21.56
CA LEU A 131 11.51 37.09 21.63
C LEU A 131 10.87 37.09 23.03
N VAL A 132 11.68 37.27 24.08
CA VAL A 132 11.16 37.47 25.45
C VAL A 132 10.44 38.82 25.57
N ALA A 133 10.99 39.88 24.99
CA ALA A 133 10.34 41.20 24.97
C ALA A 133 9.02 41.18 24.17
N TRP A 134 9.00 40.47 23.03
CA TRP A 134 7.77 40.25 22.25
C TRP A 134 6.73 39.43 23.01
N ALA A 135 7.18 38.39 23.72
CA ALA A 135 6.30 37.55 24.53
C ALA A 135 5.70 38.31 25.72
N ASP A 136 6.37 39.35 26.21
CA ASP A 136 5.88 40.27 27.25
C ASP A 136 5.37 39.53 28.51
N GLY A 137 6.06 38.43 28.87
CA GLY A 137 5.69 37.58 30.01
C GLY A 137 4.38 36.78 29.85
N LYS A 138 3.73 36.82 28.69
CA LYS A 138 2.49 36.08 28.42
C LYS A 138 2.75 34.58 28.29
N ASN A 139 1.74 33.79 28.65
CA ASN A 139 1.78 32.34 28.46
C ASN A 139 1.53 31.94 26.99
N LEU A 140 1.89 30.70 26.63
CA LEU A 140 1.71 30.20 25.26
C LEU A 140 0.27 30.28 24.74
N ARG A 141 -0.72 30.12 25.63
CA ARG A 141 -2.15 30.24 25.30
C ARG A 141 -2.54 31.66 24.92
N GLU A 142 -2.04 32.65 25.65
CA GLU A 142 -2.25 34.08 25.43
C GLU A 142 -1.49 34.58 24.20
N LEU A 143 -0.28 34.07 23.95
CA LEU A 143 0.48 34.38 22.75
C LEU A 143 -0.22 33.90 21.48
N GLY A 144 -0.97 32.80 21.55
CA GLY A 144 -1.85 32.37 20.46
C GLY A 144 -1.13 32.08 19.13
N ILE A 145 0.15 31.65 19.18
CA ILE A 145 1.02 31.45 18.01
C ILE A 145 0.34 30.58 16.94
N TYR A 146 -0.38 29.53 17.35
CA TYR A 146 -1.14 28.67 16.44
C TYR A 146 -2.27 29.40 15.72
N ARG A 147 -3.02 30.27 16.42
CA ARG A 147 -4.12 31.04 15.81
C ARG A 147 -3.62 32.12 14.86
N GLN A 148 -2.46 32.71 15.15
CA GLN A 148 -1.89 33.80 14.35
C GLN A 148 -1.12 33.28 13.13
N THR A 149 -0.35 32.21 13.29
CA THR A 149 0.60 31.77 12.25
C THR A 149 0.25 30.41 11.67
N GLY A 150 -0.42 29.54 12.44
CA GLY A 150 -0.62 28.12 12.13
C GLY A 150 0.55 27.22 12.57
N CYS A 151 1.53 27.76 13.30
CA CYS A 151 2.62 26.97 13.90
C CYS A 151 2.29 26.61 15.35
N TYR A 152 2.69 25.41 15.79
CA TYR A 152 2.55 24.94 17.16
C TYR A 152 3.91 24.62 17.78
N ILE A 153 4.10 24.91 19.07
CA ILE A 153 5.32 24.56 19.79
C ILE A 153 5.19 23.12 20.28
N GLU A 154 5.92 22.20 19.64
CA GLU A 154 5.89 20.78 20.00
C GLU A 154 6.70 20.51 21.28
N ARG A 155 7.88 21.15 21.40
CA ARG A 155 8.82 20.89 22.50
C ARG A 155 9.58 22.16 22.90
N ILE A 156 9.88 22.28 24.18
CA ILE A 156 10.79 23.30 24.74
C ILE A 156 11.94 22.58 25.44
N ARG A 157 13.18 22.96 25.13
CA ARG A 157 14.37 22.56 25.86
C ARG A 157 14.82 23.70 26.76
N ARG A 158 14.81 23.48 28.07
CA ARG A 158 15.31 24.42 29.07
C ARG A 158 16.46 23.78 29.84
N ASN A 159 17.64 24.41 29.83
CA ASN A 159 18.84 23.90 30.50
C ASN A 159 19.16 22.42 30.15
N GLY A 160 18.92 22.02 28.91
CA GLY A 160 19.15 20.65 28.42
C GLY A 160 17.98 19.68 28.60
N ILE A 161 17.00 19.98 29.45
CA ILE A 161 15.82 19.16 29.71
C ILE A 161 14.76 19.46 28.65
N LEU A 162 14.25 18.42 27.99
CA LEU A 162 13.30 18.52 26.90
C LEU A 162 11.89 18.18 27.40
N ALA A 163 10.98 19.15 27.36
CA ALA A 163 9.61 19.03 27.84
C ALA A 163 8.60 19.40 26.76
N ASN A 164 7.40 18.84 26.86
CA ASN A 164 6.26 19.29 26.08
C ASN A 164 5.57 20.40 26.88
N PRO A 165 5.50 21.64 26.37
CA PRO A 165 4.93 22.74 27.14
C PRO A 165 3.40 22.66 27.16
N ASP A 166 2.83 22.90 28.35
CA ASP A 166 1.40 23.19 28.46
C ASP A 166 1.10 24.63 28.06
N GLY A 167 -0.18 24.94 27.81
CA GLY A 167 -0.61 26.28 27.40
C GLY A 167 -0.28 27.40 28.39
N ASP A 168 -0.03 27.06 29.66
CA ASP A 168 0.31 28.01 30.72
C ASP A 168 1.83 28.24 30.85
N ALA A 169 2.65 27.59 30.00
CA ALA A 169 4.09 27.80 29.99
C ALA A 169 4.46 29.20 29.48
N VAL A 170 5.51 29.79 30.07
CA VAL A 170 6.07 31.09 29.67
C VAL A 170 7.47 30.87 29.08
N LEU A 171 7.74 31.55 27.95
CA LEU A 171 9.04 31.51 27.27
C LEU A 171 10.10 32.25 28.10
N GLN A 172 11.25 31.62 28.31
CA GLN A 172 12.37 32.20 29.05
C GLN A 172 13.58 32.37 28.13
N MET A 173 14.42 33.35 28.45
CA MET A 173 15.67 33.59 27.72
C MET A 173 16.55 32.32 27.76
N GLY A 174 17.03 31.89 26.59
CA GLY A 174 17.88 30.70 26.47
C GLY A 174 17.15 29.38 26.25
N ASP A 175 15.81 29.38 26.26
CA ASP A 175 15.03 28.20 25.86
C ASP A 175 15.24 27.87 24.36
N ASP A 176 15.34 26.59 24.01
CA ASP A 176 15.26 26.15 22.61
C ASP A 176 13.85 25.61 22.33
N ILE A 177 13.10 26.23 21.42
CA ILE A 177 11.72 25.88 21.08
C ILE A 177 11.63 25.21 19.72
N ALA A 178 10.92 24.08 19.62
CA ALA A 178 10.64 23.39 18.37
C ALA A 178 9.24 23.76 17.86
N LEU A 179 9.18 24.47 16.74
CA LEU A 179 7.95 24.90 16.08
C LEU A 179 7.63 23.99 14.89
N VAL A 180 6.43 23.42 14.90
CA VAL A 180 5.91 22.56 13.83
C VAL A 180 4.83 23.31 13.08
N GLY A 181 4.95 23.37 11.75
CA GLY A 181 3.99 24.06 10.90
C GLY A 181 4.30 23.89 9.43
N TYR A 182 3.32 24.17 8.59
CA TYR A 182 3.53 24.23 7.14
C TYR A 182 4.53 25.36 6.78
N PRO A 183 5.28 25.28 5.68
CA PRO A 183 6.22 26.33 5.25
C PRO A 183 5.58 27.72 5.16
N ASP A 184 4.32 27.80 4.70
CA ASP A 184 3.56 29.06 4.66
C ASP A 184 3.24 29.60 6.07
N ALA A 185 3.09 28.72 7.06
CA ALA A 185 2.92 29.11 8.46
C ALA A 185 4.22 29.66 9.06
N HIS A 186 5.36 29.04 8.74
CA HIS A 186 6.69 29.55 9.11
C HIS A 186 7.01 30.90 8.46
N ALA A 187 6.47 31.16 7.26
CA ALA A 187 6.62 32.46 6.61
C ALA A 187 5.91 33.60 7.36
N ARG A 188 4.83 33.29 8.08
CA ARG A 188 4.02 34.23 8.89
C ARG A 188 4.53 34.45 10.32
N LEU A 189 5.57 33.72 10.75
CA LEU A 189 6.19 33.94 12.06
C LEU A 189 6.82 35.33 12.14
N ASP A 190 6.71 35.95 13.32
CA ASP A 190 7.29 37.25 13.60
C ASP A 190 8.82 37.22 13.41
N PRO A 191 9.45 38.30 12.87
CA PRO A 191 10.89 38.37 12.69
C PRO A 191 11.72 38.12 13.96
N SER A 192 11.17 38.37 15.15
CA SER A 192 11.79 38.05 16.44
C SER A 192 12.14 36.56 16.60
N PHE A 193 11.39 35.66 15.97
CA PHE A 193 11.74 34.23 15.92
C PHE A 193 12.93 33.95 15.01
N ARG A 194 13.14 34.76 13.96
CA ARG A 194 14.22 34.58 12.97
C ARG A 194 15.56 35.12 13.44
N ASN A 195 15.55 36.14 14.31
CA ASN A 195 16.76 36.72 14.89
C ASN A 195 17.37 35.85 16.00
N GLY A 196 16.57 34.99 16.63
CA GLY A 196 17.05 33.94 17.52
C GLY A 196 17.67 32.80 16.72
N LYS A 197 18.98 32.87 16.46
CA LYS A 197 19.82 31.85 15.77
C LYS A 197 19.11 30.49 15.64
N GLU A 198 18.72 30.10 14.43
CA GLU A 198 18.16 28.78 14.15
C GLU A 198 19.17 27.71 14.60
N VAL A 199 18.89 27.02 15.71
CA VAL A 199 19.87 26.12 16.35
C VAL A 199 19.89 24.75 15.67
N PHE A 200 18.86 24.40 14.91
CA PHE A 200 18.74 23.07 14.29
C PHE A 200 17.90 23.06 13.01
N ARG A 201 18.48 22.57 11.90
CA ARG A 201 17.75 22.19 10.69
C ARG A 201 17.17 20.78 10.84
N PRO A 202 15.89 20.53 10.55
CA PRO A 202 15.30 19.20 10.68
C PRO A 202 15.87 18.24 9.64
N ARG A 203 16.46 17.12 10.09
CA ARG A 203 16.43 15.89 9.31
C ARG A 203 15.01 15.35 9.36
N SER A 204 14.46 15.02 8.20
CA SER A 204 13.12 14.47 8.01
C SER A 204 12.71 13.53 9.15
N ALA A 205 11.55 13.80 9.76
CA ALA A 205 10.94 13.05 10.87
C ALA A 205 10.47 11.65 10.44
N ARG A 206 11.38 10.82 9.92
CA ARG A 206 11.11 9.44 9.50
C ARG A 206 11.74 8.39 10.43
N HIS A 207 12.45 8.78 11.49
CA HIS A 207 13.25 7.84 12.30
C HIS A 207 13.11 7.96 13.83
N ALA A 208 12.16 8.74 14.37
CA ALA A 208 12.07 8.95 15.83
C ALA A 208 11.01 8.08 16.57
N HIS A 209 10.45 7.04 15.93
CA HIS A 209 9.47 6.14 16.57
C HIS A 209 9.96 4.71 16.80
N ARG A 210 11.28 4.48 16.76
CA ARG A 210 11.87 3.27 17.35
C ARG A 210 12.88 3.70 18.39
N HIS A 211 12.46 3.72 19.65
CA HIS A 211 13.11 3.13 20.81
C HIS A 211 12.34 3.53 22.07
#